data_AF-A0A7C6LZU9-F1
#
_entry.id   AF-A0A7C6LZU9-F1
#
_cell.length_a   1.000
_cell.length_b   1.000
_cell.length_c   1.000
_cell.angle_alpha   90.00
_cell.angle_beta   90.00
_cell.angle_gamma   90.00
#
_symmetry.space_group_name_H-M   'P 1'
#
loop_
_entity.id
_entity.type
_entity.pdbx_description
1 polymer ?
#
loop_
_entity_poly.entity_id
_entity_poly.type
_entity_poly.pdbx_seq_one_letter_code
_entity_poly.pdbx_strand_id
1 'polypeptide(L)'
;MDIIPVLDENEVLVGVLESDNILDAYQEEVHEDYAKFAGLTEEADVEDNIWTTIKKRIPWLIVLLFLSFIVSFMISGFENIIITIPVMVFFQSMLLSMSGNVGTQSLAVTITGLNDPQQLKWKRILGKELLTGVLLGLLVSIISFISVFAFIAITKTEIVQDEPFTYLAALKFLVLLV
;
A
#
# COMPACT_ATOMS: atom_id res chain seq x y z
N MET A 1 13.66 34.58 -17.26
CA MET A 1 14.39 34.42 -15.99
C MET A 1 13.62 35.28 -15.03
N ASP A 2 12.70 34.63 -14.32
CA ASP A 2 11.72 35.33 -13.51
C ASP A 2 12.29 35.45 -12.10
N ILE A 3 12.22 36.65 -11.56
CA ILE A 3 12.90 37.02 -10.34
C ILE A 3 11.84 37.50 -9.36
N ILE A 4 11.79 36.87 -8.19
CA ILE A 4 10.83 37.19 -7.14
C ILE A 4 11.57 37.93 -6.02
N PRO A 5 11.31 39.23 -5.79
CA PRO A 5 11.93 39.96 -4.70
C PRO A 5 11.39 39.48 -3.35
N VAL A 6 12.29 39.29 -2.38
CA VAL A 6 11.97 38.91 -1.01
C VAL A 6 12.06 40.15 -0.14
N LEU A 7 10.95 40.47 0.54
CA LEU A 7 10.80 41.63 1.41
C LEU A 7 10.75 41.17 2.88
N ASP A 8 11.27 41.98 3.79
CA ASP A 8 11.04 41.78 5.24
C ASP A 8 9.65 42.29 5.65
N GLU A 9 9.32 42.16 6.94
CA GLU A 9 8.03 42.61 7.51
C GLU A 9 7.79 44.13 7.38
N ASN A 10 8.84 44.92 7.13
CA ASN A 10 8.77 46.38 6.92
C ASN A 10 8.77 46.75 5.43
N GLU A 11 8.54 45.79 4.53
CA GLU A 11 8.58 45.97 3.07
C GLU A 11 9.96 46.40 2.54
N VAL A 12 11.04 46.09 3.27
CA VAL A 12 12.41 46.35 2.80
C VAL A 12 12.93 45.16 2.02
N LEU A 13 13.50 45.41 0.83
CA LEU A 13 14.11 44.38 0.00
C LEU A 13 15.33 43.77 0.72
N VAL A 14 15.21 42.50 1.11
CA VAL A 14 16.28 41.74 1.78
C VAL A 14 16.99 40.78 0.83
N GLY A 15 16.33 40.40 -0.27
CA GLY A 15 16.92 39.45 -1.19
C GLY A 15 16.08 39.23 -2.44
N VAL A 16 16.54 38.28 -3.22
CA VAL A 16 15.97 37.95 -4.52
C VAL A 16 15.99 36.42 -4.67
N LEU A 17 14.85 35.86 -5.04
CA LEU A 17 14.72 34.45 -5.43
C LEU A 17 14.67 34.35 -6.94
N GLU A 18 15.56 33.53 -7.49
CA GLU A 18 15.58 33.19 -8.90
C GLU A 18 14.63 32.00 -9.15
N SER A 19 13.93 32.02 -10.29
CA SER A 19 13.04 30.92 -10.70
C SER A 19 13.72 29.55 -10.68
N ASP A 20 15.01 29.51 -11.01
CA ASP A 20 15.77 28.27 -11.13
C ASP A 20 16.04 27.66 -9.75
N ASN A 21 16.35 28.48 -8.74
CA ASN A 21 16.52 28.03 -7.35
C ASN A 21 15.22 27.46 -6.76
N ILE A 22 14.07 28.02 -7.15
CA ILE A 22 12.76 27.50 -6.73
C ILE A 22 12.50 26.13 -7.38
N LEU A 23 12.88 25.96 -8.64
CA LEU A 23 12.73 24.69 -9.35
C LEU A 23 13.60 23.60 -8.72
N ASP A 24 14.84 23.92 -8.35
CA ASP A 24 15.75 22.98 -7.70
C ASP A 24 15.22 22.56 -6.32
N ALA A 25 14.77 23.51 -5.50
CA ALA A 25 14.16 23.22 -4.19
C ALA A 25 12.91 22.34 -4.32
N TYR A 26 12.07 22.57 -5.34
CA TYR A 26 10.91 21.72 -5.61
C TYR A 26 11.29 20.29 -6.02
N GLN A 27 12.36 20.13 -6.80
CA GLN A 27 12.85 18.81 -7.18
C GLN A 27 13.40 18.03 -5.99
N GLU A 28 14.12 18.70 -5.08
CA GLU A 28 14.63 18.12 -3.85
C GLU A 28 13.49 17.67 -2.93
N GLU A 29 12.47 18.50 -2.73
CA GLU A 29 11.28 18.15 -1.92
C GLU A 29 10.54 16.92 -2.48
N VAL A 30 10.35 16.86 -3.80
CA VAL A 30 9.74 15.70 -4.46
C VAL A 30 10.59 14.45 -4.26
N HIS A 31 11.93 14.56 -4.36
CA HIS A 31 12.83 13.43 -4.17
C HIS A 31 12.78 12.89 -2.73
N GLU A 32 12.82 13.79 -1.75
CA GLU A 32 12.73 13.46 -0.33
C GLU A 32 11.40 12.74 -0.01
N ASP A 33 10.29 13.22 -0.55
CA ASP A 33 8.97 12.61 -0.37
C ASP A 33 8.89 11.21 -1.00
N TYR A 34 9.48 11.00 -2.17
CA TYR A 34 9.61 9.67 -2.76
C TYR A 34 10.45 8.72 -1.91
N ALA A 35 11.57 9.20 -1.36
CA ALA A 35 12.42 8.41 -0.48
C ALA A 35 11.67 7.98 0.78
N LYS A 36 10.94 8.91 1.42
CA LYS A 36 10.08 8.63 2.57
C LYS A 36 8.97 7.64 2.22
N PHE A 37 8.33 7.79 1.05
CA PHE A 37 7.28 6.86 0.58
C PHE A 37 7.81 5.43 0.40
N ALA A 38 9.06 5.27 -0.02
CA ALA A 38 9.73 3.98 -0.12
C ALA A 38 10.19 3.40 1.23
N GLY A 39 9.94 4.10 2.35
CA GLY A 39 10.33 3.70 3.69
C GLY A 39 11.82 3.92 3.99
N LEU A 40 12.48 4.81 3.26
CA LEU A 40 13.85 5.22 3.56
C LEU A 40 13.82 6.32 4.63
N THR A 41 14.71 6.20 5.62
CA THR A 41 14.79 7.17 6.74
C THR A 41 15.55 8.44 6.37
N GLU A 42 16.33 8.39 5.29
CA GLU A 42 17.10 9.47 4.69
C GLU A 42 17.11 9.27 3.17
N GLU A 43 17.35 10.33 2.40
CA GLU A 43 17.57 10.22 0.95
C GLU A 43 18.67 9.20 0.66
N ALA A 44 18.37 8.19 -0.15
CA ALA A 44 19.35 7.22 -0.57
C ALA A 44 20.06 7.76 -1.81
N ASP A 45 21.36 8.01 -1.69
CA ASP A 45 22.16 8.43 -2.84
C ASP A 45 22.66 7.19 -3.57
N VAL A 46 22.72 7.24 -4.90
CA VAL A 46 23.35 6.20 -5.71
C VAL A 46 24.84 6.09 -5.39
N GLU A 47 25.46 7.17 -4.95
CA GLU A 47 26.88 7.21 -4.54
C GLU A 47 27.13 6.71 -3.11
N ASP A 48 26.08 6.39 -2.35
CA ASP A 48 26.21 5.84 -1.01
C ASP A 48 27.03 4.54 -1.00
N ASN A 49 27.94 4.42 -0.04
CA ASN A 49 28.61 3.14 0.18
C ASN A 49 27.61 2.08 0.68
N ILE A 50 27.96 0.80 0.54
CA ILE A 50 27.08 -0.32 0.90
C ILE A 50 26.63 -0.22 2.37
N TRP A 51 27.51 0.22 3.27
CA TRP A 51 27.22 0.30 4.70
C TRP A 51 26.29 1.47 5.05
N THR A 52 26.37 2.61 4.37
CA THR A 52 25.43 3.72 4.54
C THR A 52 24.05 3.32 4.04
N THR A 53 23.97 2.70 2.86
CA THR A 53 22.71 2.17 2.32
C THR A 53 22.03 1.17 3.27
N ILE A 54 22.80 0.23 3.85
CA ILE A 54 22.28 -0.73 4.82
C ILE A 54 21.74 -0.03 6.06
N LYS A 55 22.47 0.95 6.62
CA LYS A 55 22.03 1.71 7.79
C LYS A 55 20.74 2.50 7.54
N LYS A 56 20.56 3.04 6.33
CA LYS A 56 19.34 3.76 5.92
C LYS A 56 18.11 2.85 5.76
N ARG A 57 18.30 1.54 5.50
CA ARG A 57 17.21 0.58 5.22
C ARG A 57 16.86 -0.35 6.38
N ILE A 58 17.86 -0.78 7.17
CA ILE A 58 17.67 -1.74 8.28
C ILE A 58 16.56 -1.32 9.25
N PRO A 59 16.46 -0.05 9.71
CA PRO A 59 15.45 0.33 10.69
C PRO A 59 14.03 0.01 10.20
N TRP A 60 13.72 0.37 8.95
CA TRP A 60 12.42 0.08 8.36
C TRP A 60 12.18 -1.41 8.14
N LEU A 61 13.19 -2.14 7.66
CA LEU A 61 13.08 -3.60 7.47
C LEU A 61 12.84 -4.35 8.79
N ILE A 62 13.46 -3.91 9.89
CA ILE A 62 13.22 -4.48 11.22
C ILE A 62 11.77 -4.24 11.65
N VAL A 63 11.22 -3.04 11.43
CA VAL A 63 9.81 -2.74 11.73
C VAL A 63 8.88 -3.64 10.92
N LEU A 64 9.12 -3.81 9.61
CA LEU A 64 8.35 -4.71 8.75
C LEU A 64 8.45 -6.18 9.18
N LEU A 65 9.61 -6.60 9.67
CA LEU A 65 9.80 -7.95 10.22
C LEU A 65 8.94 -8.17 11.48
N PHE A 66 8.94 -7.22 12.42
CA PHE A 66 8.09 -7.32 13.62
C PHE A 66 6.60 -7.30 13.28
N LEU A 67 6.17 -6.46 12.34
CA LEU A 67 4.81 -6.48 11.82
C LEU A 67 4.45 -7.84 11.21
N SER A 68 5.39 -8.45 10.46
CA SER A 68 5.20 -9.78 9.89
C SER A 68 5.02 -10.85 10.97
N PHE A 69 5.78 -10.78 12.06
CA PHE A 69 5.59 -11.68 13.22
C PHE A 69 4.21 -11.54 13.86
N ILE A 70 3.68 -10.32 13.98
CA ILE A 70 2.33 -10.08 14.50
C ILE A 70 1.28 -10.76 13.60
N VAL A 71 1.43 -10.64 12.28
CA VAL A 71 0.55 -11.32 11.31
C VAL A 71 0.64 -12.85 11.48
N SER A 72 1.84 -13.41 11.59
CA SER A 72 2.00 -14.86 11.83
C SER A 72 1.35 -15.31 13.14
N PHE A 73 1.46 -14.52 14.21
CA PHE A 73 0.83 -14.81 15.49
C PHE A 73 -0.70 -14.82 15.37
N MET A 74 -1.29 -13.86 14.64
CA MET A 74 -2.73 -13.84 14.39
C MET A 74 -3.19 -15.06 13.59
N ILE A 75 -2.43 -15.47 12.56
CA ILE A 75 -2.75 -16.66 11.74
C ILE A 75 -2.74 -17.94 12.59
N SER A 76 -1.85 -18.05 13.58
CA SER A 76 -1.81 -19.21 14.49
C SER A 76 -3.14 -19.43 15.23
N GLY A 77 -3.95 -18.39 15.46
CA GLY A 77 -5.28 -18.53 16.06
C GLY A 77 -6.30 -19.25 15.17
N PHE A 78 -6.02 -19.40 13.87
CA PHE A 78 -6.90 -20.02 12.88
C PHE A 78 -6.47 -21.44 12.47
N GLU A 79 -5.56 -22.07 13.23
CA GLU A 79 -5.04 -23.41 12.96
C GLU A 79 -6.14 -24.45 12.68
N ASN A 80 -7.20 -24.46 13.49
CA ASN A 80 -8.34 -25.37 13.31
C ASN A 80 -9.05 -25.18 11.95
N ILE A 81 -9.11 -23.95 11.44
CA ILE A 81 -9.71 -23.65 10.13
C ILE A 81 -8.78 -24.14 9.01
N ILE A 82 -7.48 -23.91 9.16
CA ILE A 82 -6.46 -24.34 8.19
C ILE A 82 -6.44 -25.86 8.05
N ILE A 83 -6.56 -26.61 9.16
CA ILE A 83 -6.66 -28.07 9.12
C ILE A 83 -7.92 -28.53 8.41
N THR A 84 -9.04 -27.83 8.60
CA THR A 84 -10.33 -28.17 7.97
C THR A 84 -10.35 -27.82 6.48
N ILE A 85 -9.69 -26.74 6.07
CA ILE A 85 -9.66 -26.26 4.69
C ILE A 85 -8.22 -25.82 4.32
N PRO A 86 -7.31 -26.78 4.05
CA PRO A 86 -5.89 -26.47 3.80
C PRO A 86 -5.66 -25.60 2.57
N VAL A 87 -6.56 -25.69 1.59
CA VAL A 87 -6.52 -24.93 0.33
C VAL A 87 -6.52 -23.42 0.55
N MET A 88 -7.01 -22.90 1.69
CA MET A 88 -6.99 -21.45 1.99
C MET A 88 -5.58 -20.86 1.99
N VAL A 89 -4.58 -21.63 2.44
CA VAL A 89 -3.20 -21.16 2.56
C VAL A 89 -2.58 -20.86 1.19
N PHE A 90 -3.00 -21.57 0.13
CA PHE A 90 -2.50 -21.34 -1.22
C PHE A 90 -2.88 -19.96 -1.77
N PHE A 91 -4.01 -19.41 -1.31
CA PHE A 91 -4.50 -18.11 -1.74
C PHE A 91 -4.09 -16.96 -0.83
N GLN A 92 -3.46 -17.24 0.32
CA GLN A 92 -3.06 -16.21 1.29
C GLN A 92 -2.17 -15.13 0.67
N SER A 93 -1.18 -15.52 -0.14
CA SER A 93 -0.28 -14.57 -0.81
C SER A 93 -1.01 -13.68 -1.82
N MET A 94 -2.02 -14.22 -2.51
CA MET A 94 -2.87 -13.45 -3.44
C MET A 94 -3.68 -12.40 -2.67
N LEU A 95 -4.29 -12.79 -1.55
CA LEU A 95 -5.05 -11.87 -0.70
C LEU A 95 -4.18 -10.74 -0.14
N LEU A 96 -3.03 -11.10 0.43
CA LEU A 96 -2.11 -10.13 1.02
C LEU A 96 -1.58 -9.14 -0.03
N SER A 97 -1.25 -9.64 -1.23
CA SER A 97 -0.80 -8.79 -2.34
C SER A 97 -1.89 -7.81 -2.79
N MET A 98 -3.13 -8.25 -2.93
CA MET A 98 -4.23 -7.35 -3.33
C MET A 98 -4.52 -6.28 -2.28
N SER A 99 -4.51 -6.65 -0.99
CA SER A 99 -4.64 -5.68 0.10
C SER A 99 -3.54 -4.62 0.06
N GLY A 100 -2.29 -5.03 -0.19
CA GLY A 100 -1.17 -4.10 -0.33
C GLY A 100 -1.33 -3.15 -1.51
N ASN A 101 -1.69 -3.69 -2.68
CA ASN A 101 -1.84 -2.90 -3.91
C ASN A 101 -2.97 -1.85 -3.79
N VAL A 102 -4.12 -2.24 -3.23
CA VAL A 102 -5.25 -1.31 -3.00
C VAL A 102 -4.86 -0.23 -1.99
N GLY A 103 -4.15 -0.60 -0.91
CA GLY A 103 -3.63 0.34 0.07
C GLY A 103 -2.72 1.39 -0.56
N THR A 104 -1.74 0.96 -1.36
CA THR A 104 -0.82 1.87 -2.07
C THR A 104 -1.55 2.77 -3.06
N GLN A 105 -2.56 2.26 -3.78
CA GLN A 105 -3.37 3.08 -4.69
C GLN A 105 -4.17 4.16 -3.95
N SER A 106 -4.83 3.78 -2.84
CA SER A 106 -5.60 4.73 -2.04
C SER A 106 -4.69 5.77 -1.35
N LEU A 107 -3.50 5.36 -0.90
CA LEU A 107 -2.48 6.28 -0.39
C LEU A 107 -2.04 7.28 -1.46
N ALA A 108 -1.75 6.84 -2.68
CA ALA A 108 -1.33 7.72 -3.77
C ALA A 108 -2.41 8.77 -4.13
N VAL A 109 -3.68 8.35 -4.22
CA VAL A 109 -4.81 9.26 -4.46
C VAL A 109 -4.97 10.24 -3.30
N THR A 110 -4.87 9.76 -2.06
CA THR A 110 -5.02 10.59 -0.87
C THR A 110 -3.91 11.63 -0.79
N ILE A 111 -2.63 11.25 -0.88
CA ILE A 111 -1.48 12.16 -0.82
C ILE A 111 -1.59 13.25 -1.89
N THR A 112 -1.93 12.87 -3.13
CA THR A 112 -2.13 13.84 -4.22
C THR A 112 -3.29 14.81 -3.93
N GLY A 113 -4.37 14.32 -3.32
CA GLY A 113 -5.51 15.14 -2.92
C GLY A 113 -5.23 16.09 -1.75
N LEU A 114 -4.19 15.82 -0.95
CA LEU A 114 -3.77 16.70 0.16
C LEU A 114 -2.89 17.85 -0.28
N ASN A 115 -2.22 17.72 -1.42
CA ASN A 115 -1.38 18.78 -1.97
C ASN A 115 -2.18 19.97 -2.54
N ASP A 116 -3.52 19.87 -2.59
CA ASP A 116 -4.40 20.97 -3.01
C ASP A 116 -5.09 21.63 -1.78
N PRO A 117 -4.59 22.80 -1.31
CA PRO A 117 -5.13 23.47 -0.12
C PRO A 117 -6.58 23.97 -0.30
N GLN A 118 -7.09 24.08 -1.54
CA GLN A 118 -8.50 24.45 -1.78
C GLN A 118 -9.46 23.26 -1.62
N GLN A 119 -8.95 22.02 -1.56
CA GLN A 119 -9.73 20.78 -1.55
C GLN A 119 -9.76 20.04 -0.21
N LEU A 120 -9.35 20.65 0.91
CA LEU A 120 -9.36 20.08 2.28
C LEU A 120 -10.78 19.78 2.84
N LYS A 121 -11.57 18.98 2.13
CA LYS A 121 -12.82 18.37 2.56
C LYS A 121 -12.58 16.91 2.90
N TRP A 122 -11.76 16.67 3.92
CA TRP A 122 -11.37 15.34 4.41
C TRP A 122 -12.54 14.35 4.49
N LYS A 123 -13.69 14.77 5.01
CA LYS A 123 -14.90 13.91 5.11
C LYS A 123 -15.44 13.48 3.74
N ARG A 124 -15.37 14.34 2.72
CA ARG A 124 -15.83 14.04 1.36
C ARG A 124 -14.84 13.10 0.65
N ILE A 125 -13.55 13.31 0.83
CA ILE A 125 -12.49 12.46 0.29
C ILE A 125 -12.61 11.06 0.88
N LEU A 126 -12.69 10.95 2.21
CA LEU A 126 -12.84 9.67 2.92
C LEU A 126 -14.11 8.92 2.51
N GLY A 127 -15.25 9.60 2.41
CA GLY A 127 -16.50 8.97 1.98
C GLY A 127 -16.46 8.46 0.53
N LYS A 128 -15.80 9.22 -0.37
CA LYS A 128 -15.60 8.81 -1.76
C LYS A 128 -14.67 7.60 -1.85
N GLU A 129 -13.56 7.60 -1.13
CA GLU A 129 -12.60 6.48 -1.10
C GLU A 129 -13.22 5.22 -0.51
N LEU A 130 -13.97 5.32 0.59
CA LEU A 130 -14.69 4.17 1.16
C LEU A 130 -15.66 3.55 0.17
N LEU A 131 -16.49 4.36 -0.51
CA LEU A 131 -17.44 3.85 -1.49
C LEU A 131 -16.72 3.23 -2.70
N THR A 132 -15.65 3.87 -3.18
CA THR A 132 -14.84 3.37 -4.28
C THR A 132 -14.19 2.03 -3.91
N GLY A 133 -13.63 1.93 -2.70
CA GLY A 133 -13.03 0.71 -2.17
C GLY A 133 -14.03 -0.44 -2.04
N VAL A 134 -15.25 -0.18 -1.57
CA VAL A 134 -16.31 -1.21 -1.50
C VAL A 134 -16.68 -1.71 -2.90
N LEU A 135 -16.90 -0.79 -3.86
CA LEU A 135 -17.29 -1.16 -5.23
C LEU A 135 -16.17 -1.93 -5.94
N LEU A 136 -14.92 -1.47 -5.82
CA LEU A 136 -13.77 -2.18 -6.38
C LEU A 136 -13.56 -3.53 -5.70
N GLY A 137 -13.69 -3.59 -4.38
CA GLY A 137 -13.58 -4.83 -3.60
C GLY A 137 -14.59 -5.89 -4.06
N LEU A 138 -15.85 -5.50 -4.29
CA LEU A 138 -16.87 -6.40 -4.84
C LEU A 138 -16.49 -6.92 -6.23
N LEU A 139 -16.00 -6.06 -7.12
CA LEU A 139 -15.59 -6.47 -8.47
C LEU A 139 -14.38 -7.43 -8.43
N VAL A 140 -13.36 -7.10 -7.64
CA VAL A 140 -12.16 -7.95 -7.50
C VAL A 140 -12.50 -9.28 -6.81
N SER A 141 -13.44 -9.29 -5.86
CA SER A 141 -13.93 -10.51 -5.21
C SER A 141 -14.58 -11.48 -6.21
N ILE A 142 -15.43 -10.97 -7.12
CA ILE A 142 -16.04 -11.79 -8.19
C ILE A 142 -14.97 -12.41 -9.09
N ILE A 143 -13.99 -11.63 -9.52
CA ILE A 143 -12.90 -12.11 -10.38
C ILE A 143 -12.07 -13.16 -9.62
N SER A 144 -11.71 -12.87 -8.37
CA SER A 144 -10.92 -13.77 -7.53
C SER A 144 -11.63 -15.10 -7.29
N PHE A 145 -12.94 -15.07 -7.08
CA PHE A 145 -13.76 -16.29 -6.94
C PHE A 145 -13.70 -17.16 -8.20
N ILE A 146 -13.83 -16.56 -9.39
CA ILE A 146 -13.71 -17.28 -10.66
C ILE A 146 -12.30 -17.86 -10.81
N SER A 147 -11.25 -17.11 -10.47
CA SER A 147 -9.87 -17.58 -10.52
C SER A 147 -9.60 -18.75 -9.58
N VAL A 148 -10.08 -18.68 -8.34
CA VAL A 148 -9.98 -19.77 -7.34
C VAL A 148 -10.71 -21.02 -7.83
N PHE A 149 -11.94 -20.85 -8.34
CA PHE A 149 -12.73 -21.95 -8.88
C PHE A 149 -12.04 -22.63 -10.06
N ALA A 150 -11.54 -21.84 -11.02
CA ALA A 150 -10.78 -22.35 -12.16
C ALA A 150 -9.52 -23.09 -11.72
N PHE A 151 -8.78 -22.55 -10.74
CA PHE A 151 -7.59 -23.19 -10.19
C PHE A 151 -7.90 -24.56 -9.59
N ILE A 152 -8.94 -24.67 -8.75
CA ILE A 152 -9.36 -25.94 -8.13
C ILE A 152 -9.79 -26.94 -9.21
N ALA A 153 -10.56 -26.49 -10.21
CA ALA A 153 -11.04 -27.33 -11.31
C ALA A 153 -9.90 -27.91 -12.16
N ILE A 154 -8.85 -27.11 -12.42
CA ILE A 154 -7.68 -27.53 -13.21
C ILE A 154 -6.79 -28.47 -12.42
N THR A 155 -6.57 -28.20 -11.13
CA THR A 155 -5.55 -28.89 -10.35
C THR A 155 -6.02 -30.24 -9.82
N LYS A 156 -7.30 -30.61 -10.04
CA LYS A 156 -7.94 -31.87 -9.59
C LYS A 156 -7.41 -32.33 -8.22
N THR A 157 -7.34 -31.41 -7.27
CA THR A 157 -6.65 -31.66 -6.01
C THR A 157 -7.35 -32.81 -5.29
N GLU A 158 -6.70 -33.97 -5.15
CA GLU A 158 -7.27 -35.17 -4.47
C GLU A 158 -7.65 -34.90 -3.01
N ILE A 159 -7.15 -33.81 -2.43
CA ILE A 159 -7.49 -33.29 -1.09
C ILE A 159 -8.99 -32.88 -0.97
N VAL A 160 -9.71 -32.81 -2.10
CA VAL A 160 -11.04 -32.18 -2.20
C VAL A 160 -12.11 -33.16 -2.70
N GLN A 161 -11.78 -34.44 -2.89
CA GLN A 161 -12.65 -35.38 -3.61
C GLN A 161 -13.83 -35.95 -2.80
N ASP A 162 -13.88 -35.83 -1.48
CA ASP A 162 -14.88 -36.59 -0.68
C ASP A 162 -16.08 -35.81 -0.11
N GLU A 163 -16.27 -34.51 -0.35
CA GLU A 163 -17.39 -33.81 0.30
C GLU A 163 -18.06 -32.70 -0.56
N PRO A 164 -19.40 -32.52 -0.49
CA PRO A 164 -20.11 -31.30 -0.96
C PRO A 164 -19.62 -29.98 -0.31
N PHE A 165 -18.66 -30.06 0.60
CA PHE A 165 -18.02 -28.94 1.30
C PHE A 165 -17.14 -28.07 0.41
N THR A 166 -16.72 -28.48 -0.79
CA THR A 166 -15.83 -27.68 -1.65
C THR A 166 -16.43 -26.34 -2.07
N TYR A 167 -17.71 -26.36 -2.46
CA TYR A 167 -18.44 -25.14 -2.83
C TYR A 167 -18.77 -24.29 -1.61
N LEU A 168 -19.05 -24.93 -0.46
CA LEU A 168 -19.30 -24.24 0.80
C LEU A 168 -18.03 -23.60 1.37
N ALA A 169 -16.87 -24.23 1.17
CA ALA A 169 -15.55 -23.71 1.53
C ALA A 169 -15.18 -22.52 0.65
N ALA A 170 -15.42 -22.61 -0.67
CA ALA A 170 -15.25 -21.47 -1.59
C ALA A 170 -16.20 -20.31 -1.25
N LEU A 171 -17.45 -20.59 -0.86
CA LEU A 171 -18.41 -19.59 -0.40
C LEU A 171 -18.01 -18.97 0.94
N LYS A 172 -17.54 -19.77 1.91
CA LYS A 172 -17.01 -19.28 3.19
C LYS A 172 -15.72 -18.48 3.01
N PHE A 173 -14.89 -18.85 2.04
CA PHE A 173 -13.70 -18.11 1.65
C PHE A 173 -14.06 -16.75 1.05
N LEU A 174 -15.14 -16.67 0.25
CA LEU A 174 -15.68 -15.42 -0.27
C LEU A 174 -16.24 -14.51 0.84
N VAL A 175 -16.87 -15.08 1.87
CA VAL A 175 -17.34 -14.32 3.05
C VAL A 175 -16.19 -13.82 3.93
N LEU A 176 -15.06 -14.53 3.97
CA LEU A 176 -13.83 -14.07 4.65
C LEU A 176 -13.07 -13.01 3.84
N LEU A 177 -13.41 -12.85 2.57
CA LEU A 177 -12.78 -11.94 1.61
C LEU A 177 -13.47 -10.56 1.55
N VAL A 178 -14.65 -10.42 2.17
CA VAL A 178 -15.46 -9.19 2.27
C VAL A 178 -15.46 -8.71 3.71
#